data_AF-A0A074Y7L9-F1
#
_entry.id   AF-A0A074Y7L9-F1
#
_cell.length_a   1.000
_cell.length_b   1.000
_cell.length_c   1.000
_cell.angle_alpha   90.00
_cell.angle_beta   90.00
_cell.angle_gamma   90.00
#
_symmetry.space_group_name_H-M   'P 1'
#
loop_
_entity.id
_entity.type
_entity.pdbx_description
1 polymer ?
#
loop_
_entity_poly.entity_id
_entity_poly.type
_entity_poly.pdbx_seq_one_letter_code
_entity_poly.pdbx_strand_id
1 'polypeptide(L)'
;VLPANVFSHLEQEFETWTIPAPERRYCFFAPCSRFLGSSRTGPRLHCPSCNNSTCSGCKKAAHAGFCTPNTEFAETLNSVDTNFSQCPHCNYLLERTQGCPHITCICSYQFCLFCKFDWAVCQGNCEAARHDIHQLHEAFVLEE
;
A
#
# COMPACT_ATOMS: atom_id res chain seq x y z
N VAL A 1 25.76 31.34 1.78
CA VAL A 1 26.13 29.92 2.03
C VAL A 1 25.15 29.39 3.05
N LEU A 2 24.41 28.32 2.74
CA LEU A 2 23.50 27.72 3.71
C LEU A 2 24.32 27.05 4.83
N PRO A 3 23.90 27.13 6.10
CA PRO A 3 24.60 26.45 7.18
C PRO A 3 24.50 24.92 7.00
N ALA A 4 25.55 24.20 7.39
CA ALA A 4 25.73 22.78 7.06
C ALA A 4 24.57 21.88 7.53
N ASN A 5 23.94 22.22 8.67
CA ASN A 5 22.77 21.52 9.19
C ASN A 5 21.54 21.67 8.28
N VAL A 6 21.34 22.84 7.68
CA VAL A 6 20.25 23.11 6.73
C VAL A 6 20.52 22.38 5.42
N PHE A 7 21.76 22.37 4.93
CA PHE A 7 22.13 21.63 3.73
C PHE A 7 21.85 20.12 3.87
N SER A 8 22.31 19.52 4.98
CA SER A 8 22.08 18.09 5.23
C SER A 8 20.61 17.71 5.39
N HIS A 9 19.78 18.62 5.92
CA HIS A 9 18.34 18.38 6.06
C HIS A 9 17.66 18.38 4.69
N LEU A 10 18.01 19.36 3.84
CA LEU A 10 17.45 19.49 2.48
C LEU A 10 17.83 18.31 1.59
N GLU A 11 19.05 17.78 1.69
CA GLU A 11 19.45 16.57 0.95
C GLU A 11 18.62 15.35 1.35
N GLN A 12 18.38 15.19 2.66
CA GLN A 12 17.60 14.07 3.18
C GLN A 12 16.11 14.19 2.78
N GLU A 13 15.55 15.40 2.82
CA GLU A 13 14.20 15.66 2.29
C GLU A 13 14.13 15.40 0.78
N PHE A 14 15.10 15.88 0.01
CA PHE A 14 15.17 15.66 -1.43
C PHE A 14 15.21 14.17 -1.79
N GLU A 15 16.07 13.38 -1.13
CA GLU A 15 16.13 11.93 -1.32
C GLU A 15 14.79 11.26 -1.02
N THR A 16 14.10 11.64 0.06
CA THR A 16 12.77 11.09 0.34
C THR A 16 11.76 11.44 -0.76
N TRP A 17 11.79 12.67 -1.29
CA TRP A 17 10.84 13.14 -2.30
C TRP A 17 11.01 12.42 -3.64
N THR A 18 12.23 12.05 -4.01
CA THR A 18 12.50 11.29 -5.24
C THR A 18 12.01 9.84 -5.19
N ILE A 19 11.74 9.30 -3.99
CA ILE A 19 11.26 7.93 -3.82
C ILE A 19 9.73 7.95 -3.61
N PRO A 20 8.95 7.17 -4.38
CA PRO A 20 7.50 7.07 -4.18
C PRO A 20 7.15 6.65 -2.75
N ALA A 21 6.12 7.26 -2.16
CA ALA A 21 5.65 6.94 -0.81
C ALA A 21 5.55 5.43 -0.47
N PRO A 22 5.02 4.55 -1.35
CA PRO A 22 4.96 3.10 -1.06
C PRO A 22 6.35 2.43 -1.01
N GLU A 23 7.35 2.99 -1.67
CA GLU A 23 8.72 2.45 -1.73
C GLU A 23 9.61 2.97 -0.60
N ARG A 24 9.26 4.09 0.06
CA ARG A 24 10.05 4.63 1.17
C ARG A 24 10.13 3.65 2.34
N ARG A 25 11.30 3.58 2.98
CA ARG A 25 11.53 2.74 4.14
C ARG A 25 12.13 3.56 5.27
N TYR A 26 11.65 3.28 6.47
CA TYR A 26 12.06 3.95 7.70
C TYR A 26 12.40 2.89 8.73
N CYS A 27 13.19 3.24 9.74
CA CYS A 27 13.45 2.38 10.88
C CYS A 27 12.13 2.01 11.57
N PHE A 28 11.89 0.71 11.78
CA PHE A 28 10.68 0.23 12.47
C PHE A 28 10.58 0.73 13.93
N PHE A 29 11.73 1.06 14.54
CA PHE A 29 11.78 1.57 15.91
C PHE A 29 11.30 3.02 15.92
N ALA A 30 10.08 3.24 16.40
CA ALA A 30 9.39 4.53 16.35
C ALA A 30 10.20 5.71 16.93
N PRO A 31 10.96 5.57 18.03
CA PRO A 31 11.82 6.64 18.52
C PRO A 31 12.97 7.03 17.58
N CYS A 32 13.38 6.13 16.67
CA CYS A 32 14.41 6.42 15.67
C CYS A 32 13.80 6.95 14.37
N SER A 33 12.87 6.19 13.76
CA SER A 33 12.17 6.54 12.51
C SER A 33 13.04 7.08 11.36
N ARG A 34 14.35 6.82 11.39
CA ARG A 34 15.34 7.27 10.39
C ARG A 34 14.96 6.72 9.01
N PHE A 35 15.06 7.55 7.98
CA PHE A 35 14.91 7.10 6.59
C PHE A 35 16.05 6.12 6.21
N LEU A 36 15.68 4.99 5.62
CA LEU A 36 16.58 3.89 5.24
C LEU A 36 16.69 3.71 3.71
N GLY A 37 16.03 4.56 2.92
CA GLY A 37 16.01 4.48 1.46
C GLY A 37 14.77 3.80 0.88
N SER A 38 14.92 3.18 -0.29
CA SER A 38 13.82 2.54 -1.00
C SER A 38 13.67 1.06 -0.64
N SER A 39 12.52 0.47 -0.98
CA SER A 39 12.24 -0.96 -0.81
C SER A 39 13.14 -1.88 -1.65
N ARG A 40 13.87 -1.31 -2.62
CA ARG A 40 14.66 -2.04 -3.62
C ARG A 40 16.07 -2.39 -3.13
N THR A 41 16.49 -1.86 -1.98
CA THR A 41 17.85 -2.04 -1.44
C THR A 41 18.07 -3.39 -0.73
N GLY A 42 17.10 -4.30 -0.76
CA GLY A 42 17.20 -5.67 -0.25
C GLY A 42 16.09 -6.01 0.76
N PRO A 43 16.01 -7.27 1.24
CA PRO A 43 14.94 -7.73 2.15
C PRO A 43 15.07 -7.18 3.58
N ARG A 44 16.27 -6.75 3.97
CA ARG A 44 16.61 -6.28 5.32
C ARG A 44 17.40 -4.99 5.22
N LEU A 45 16.96 -3.98 5.95
CA LEU A 45 17.54 -2.64 5.95
C LEU A 45 18.12 -2.33 7.32
N HIS A 46 19.43 -2.13 7.37
CA HIS A 46 20.14 -1.81 8.59
C HIS A 46 20.05 -0.31 8.90
N CYS A 47 19.71 0.03 10.14
CA CYS A 47 19.67 1.43 10.59
C CYS A 47 21.02 1.85 11.16
N PRO A 48 21.73 2.81 10.53
CA PRO A 48 23.04 3.25 11.02
C PRO A 48 22.96 4.04 12.34
N SER A 49 21.77 4.52 12.72
CA SER A 49 21.60 5.36 13.91
C SER A 49 21.31 4.58 15.19
N CYS A 50 20.57 3.46 15.10
CA CYS A 50 20.18 2.67 16.28
C CYS A 50 20.53 1.19 16.16
N ASN A 51 21.24 0.79 15.11
CA ASN A 51 21.69 -0.58 14.84
C ASN A 51 20.58 -1.63 14.63
N ASN A 52 19.31 -1.22 14.73
CA ASN A 52 18.15 -2.05 14.45
C ASN A 52 18.01 -2.34 12.95
N SER A 53 17.40 -3.49 12.62
CA SER A 53 17.15 -3.88 11.23
C SER A 53 15.65 -3.91 10.94
N THR A 54 15.25 -3.37 9.80
CA THR A 54 13.86 -3.29 9.34
C THR A 54 13.63 -4.20 8.14
N CYS A 55 12.52 -4.93 8.11
CA CYS A 55 12.10 -5.68 6.95
C CYS A 55 11.62 -4.71 5.84
N SER A 56 12.16 -4.84 4.64
CA SER A 56 11.71 -4.02 3.51
C SER A 56 10.35 -4.44 2.95
N GLY A 57 9.83 -5.61 3.29
CA GLY A 57 8.49 -6.05 2.89
C GLY A 57 7.40 -5.49 3.79
N CYS A 58 7.37 -5.96 5.04
CA CYS A 58 6.30 -5.63 6.01
C CYS A 58 6.56 -4.37 6.84
N LYS A 59 7.73 -3.71 6.70
CA LYS A 59 8.13 -2.50 7.45
C LYS A 59 8.29 -2.70 8.97
N LYS A 60 8.19 -3.94 9.47
CA LYS A 60 8.44 -4.31 10.88
C LYS A 60 9.91 -4.63 11.16
N ALA A 61 10.21 -5.03 12.38
CA ALA A 61 11.51 -5.59 12.74
C ALA A 61 11.93 -6.69 11.75
N ALA A 62 13.19 -6.68 11.34
CA ALA A 62 13.72 -7.69 10.43
C ALA A 62 13.56 -9.08 11.04
N HIS A 63 12.95 -9.99 10.29
CA HIS A 63 12.68 -11.35 10.69
C HIS A 63 13.26 -12.33 9.66
N ALA A 64 13.26 -13.62 10.00
CA ALA A 64 13.51 -14.69 9.03
C ALA A 64 12.16 -15.19 8.47
N GLY A 65 12.17 -15.80 7.28
CA GLY A 65 10.95 -16.32 6.65
C GLY A 65 10.04 -15.24 6.05
N PHE A 66 8.82 -15.65 5.71
CA PHE A 66 7.83 -14.80 5.04
C PHE A 66 7.24 -13.73 5.96
N CYS A 67 6.87 -12.59 5.38
CA CYS A 67 6.16 -11.54 6.10
C CYS A 67 4.78 -12.06 6.52
N THR A 68 4.46 -11.97 7.82
CA THR A 68 3.09 -12.20 8.26
C THR A 68 2.21 -11.04 7.78
N PRO A 69 1.06 -11.30 7.13
CA PRO A 69 0.13 -10.25 6.78
C PRO A 69 -0.31 -9.50 8.05
N ASN A 70 -0.48 -8.19 7.93
CA ASN A 70 -0.85 -7.33 9.05
C ASN A 70 -2.34 -7.51 9.36
N THR A 71 -2.70 -8.37 10.31
CA THR A 71 -4.10 -8.70 10.65
C THR A 71 -4.80 -7.57 11.41
N GLU A 72 -4.07 -6.74 12.16
CA GLU A 72 -4.65 -5.68 13.00
C GLU A 72 -5.38 -4.58 12.20
N PHE A 73 -5.02 -4.36 10.93
CA PHE A 73 -5.74 -3.43 10.04
C PHE A 73 -6.88 -4.10 9.27
N ALA A 74 -6.89 -5.43 9.18
CA ALA A 74 -7.95 -6.18 8.52
C ALA A 74 -9.20 -6.27 9.41
N GLU A 75 -9.03 -6.30 10.74
CA GLU A 75 -10.14 -6.39 11.69
C GLU A 75 -10.95 -5.08 11.78
N THR A 76 -10.31 -3.91 11.62
CA THR A 76 -11.01 -2.61 11.61
C THR A 76 -11.71 -2.30 10.28
N LEU A 77 -11.33 -2.96 9.19
CA LEU A 77 -11.98 -2.82 7.88
C LEU A 77 -13.25 -3.67 7.75
N ASN A 78 -13.46 -4.67 8.61
CA ASN A 78 -14.70 -5.44 8.63
C ASN A 78 -15.86 -4.67 9.31
N SER A 79 -15.58 -3.54 9.97
CA SER A 79 -16.58 -2.74 10.69
C SER A 79 -16.82 -1.34 10.11
N VAL A 80 -16.09 -0.93 9.07
CA VAL A 80 -16.23 0.40 8.47
C VAL A 80 -16.57 0.23 7.00
N ASP A 81 -17.82 0.54 6.67
CA ASP A 81 -18.42 0.77 5.36
C ASP A 81 -17.79 0.08 4.13
N THR A 82 -18.67 -0.58 3.36
CA THR A 82 -18.43 -1.30 2.10
C THR A 82 -17.66 -0.53 1.02
N ASN A 83 -17.30 0.73 1.26
CA ASN A 83 -16.61 1.68 0.40
C ASN A 83 -15.07 1.65 0.51
N PHE A 84 -14.47 0.90 1.43
CA PHE A 84 -13.00 0.86 1.56
C PHE A 84 -12.39 -0.46 1.11
N SER A 85 -11.17 -0.40 0.57
CA SER A 85 -10.43 -1.56 0.08
C SER A 85 -8.93 -1.37 0.16
N GLN A 86 -8.17 -2.46 0.34
CA GLN A 86 -6.71 -2.40 0.34
C GLN A 86 -6.12 -2.86 -0.98
N CYS A 87 -4.99 -2.25 -1.35
CA CYS A 87 -4.15 -2.74 -2.44
C CYS A 87 -3.41 -4.01 -1.99
N PRO A 88 -3.53 -5.14 -2.70
CA PRO A 88 -2.86 -6.39 -2.34
C PRO A 88 -1.33 -6.31 -2.49
N HIS A 89 -0.82 -5.32 -3.23
CA HIS A 89 0.62 -5.16 -3.48
C HIS A 89 1.32 -4.25 -2.44
N CYS A 90 0.70 -3.13 -2.05
CA CYS A 90 1.33 -2.15 -1.15
C CYS A 90 0.56 -1.86 0.15
N ASN A 91 -0.60 -2.49 0.34
CA ASN A 91 -1.52 -2.28 1.47
C ASN A 91 -2.04 -0.85 1.64
N TYR A 92 -1.96 -0.03 0.59
CA TYR A 92 -2.57 1.30 0.59
C TYR A 92 -4.10 1.19 0.66
N LEU A 93 -4.72 1.99 1.51
CA LEU A 93 -6.17 2.07 1.66
C LEU A 93 -6.77 2.91 0.53
N LEU A 94 -7.76 2.36 -0.15
CA LEU A 94 -8.41 2.91 -1.32
C LEU A 94 -9.91 3.03 -1.03
N GLU A 95 -10.49 4.14 -1.48
CA GLU A 95 -11.94 4.32 -1.53
C GLU A 95 -12.49 3.70 -2.82
N ARG A 96 -13.65 3.05 -2.73
CA ARG A 96 -14.38 2.48 -3.86
C ARG A 96 -15.09 3.60 -4.60
N THR A 97 -14.74 3.75 -5.88
CA THR A 97 -15.57 4.47 -6.86
C THR A 97 -16.61 3.50 -7.45
N GLN A 98 -17.86 3.92 -7.58
CA GLN A 98 -18.90 3.08 -8.19
C GLN A 98 -18.66 2.85 -9.69
N GLY A 99 -19.12 1.71 -10.22
CA GLY A 99 -19.27 1.46 -11.66
C GLY A 99 -18.20 0.62 -12.36
N CYS A 100 -16.95 0.59 -11.87
CA CYS A 100 -15.89 -0.23 -12.50
C CYS A 100 -15.08 -1.05 -11.46
N PRO A 101 -14.91 -2.37 -11.66
CA PRO A 101 -14.10 -3.21 -10.78
C PRO A 101 -12.59 -2.97 -10.91
N HIS A 102 -12.14 -2.18 -11.90
CA HIS A 102 -10.72 -1.92 -12.12
C HIS A 102 -10.19 -0.83 -11.21
N ILE A 103 -9.15 -1.13 -10.42
CA ILE A 103 -8.44 -0.17 -9.59
C ILE A 103 -7.00 -0.04 -10.06
N THR A 104 -6.55 1.21 -10.24
CA THR A 104 -5.13 1.55 -10.35
C THR A 104 -4.65 2.16 -9.04
N CYS A 105 -3.74 1.48 -8.35
CA CYS A 105 -3.16 1.97 -7.10
C CYS A 105 -2.11 3.07 -7.35
N ILE A 106 -1.83 3.90 -6.34
CA ILE A 106 -0.69 4.84 -6.32
C ILE A 106 0.68 4.14 -6.48
N CYS A 107 0.76 2.83 -6.23
CA CYS A 107 1.95 2.02 -6.50
C CYS A 107 2.00 1.46 -7.93
N SER A 108 1.12 1.95 -8.81
CA SER A 108 0.94 1.53 -10.21
C SER A 108 0.43 0.11 -10.43
N TYR A 109 0.23 -0.67 -9.37
CA TYR A 109 -0.40 -1.99 -9.48
C TYR A 109 -1.89 -1.85 -9.84
N GLN A 110 -2.30 -2.57 -10.88
CA GLN A 110 -3.66 -2.62 -11.40
C GLN A 110 -4.33 -3.94 -11.01
N PHE A 111 -5.49 -3.87 -10.37
CA PHE A 111 -6.15 -5.07 -9.85
C PHE A 111 -7.66 -4.96 -9.83
N CYS A 112 -8.31 -6.11 -9.76
CA CYS A 112 -9.75 -6.18 -9.55
C CYS A 112 -10.09 -5.87 -8.09
N LEU A 113 -10.98 -4.90 -7.87
CA LEU A 113 -11.50 -4.51 -6.57
C LEU A 113 -12.07 -5.71 -5.79
N PHE A 114 -12.77 -6.62 -6.46
CA PHE A 114 -13.48 -7.73 -5.82
C PHE A 114 -12.54 -8.89 -5.49
N CYS A 115 -11.90 -9.49 -6.49
CA CYS A 115 -11.07 -10.68 -6.28
C CYS A 115 -9.60 -10.38 -5.93
N LYS A 116 -9.18 -9.12 -5.96
CA LYS A 116 -7.80 -8.67 -5.67
C LYS A 116 -6.71 -9.21 -6.60
N PHE A 117 -7.06 -9.94 -7.66
CA PHE A 117 -6.11 -10.40 -8.67
C PHE A 117 -5.71 -9.29 -9.64
N ASP A 118 -4.54 -9.48 -10.26
CA ASP A 118 -4.02 -8.63 -11.32
C ASP A 118 -5.08 -8.38 -12.41
N TRP A 119 -5.23 -7.12 -12.81
CA TRP A 119 -6.22 -6.73 -13.80
C TRP A 119 -5.99 -7.40 -15.15
N ALA A 120 -4.74 -7.63 -15.56
CA ALA A 120 -4.42 -8.30 -16.81
C ALA A 120 -4.96 -9.74 -16.87
N VAL A 121 -5.11 -10.39 -15.70
CA VAL A 121 -5.62 -11.76 -15.56
C VAL A 121 -7.14 -11.77 -15.38
N CYS A 122 -7.68 -10.93 -14.48
CA CYS A 122 -9.09 -10.98 -14.13
C CYS A 122 -9.99 -10.25 -15.14
N GLN A 123 -9.59 -9.04 -15.55
CA GLN A 123 -10.37 -8.16 -16.44
C GLN A 123 -11.84 -7.97 -16.03
N GLY A 124 -12.16 -8.12 -14.74
CA GLY A 124 -13.54 -8.02 -14.24
C GLY A 124 -14.41 -9.26 -14.44
N ASN A 125 -13.85 -10.39 -14.88
CA ASN A 125 -14.59 -11.64 -15.11
C ASN A 125 -14.66 -12.57 -13.88
N CYS A 126 -14.32 -12.08 -12.69
CA CYS A 126 -14.52 -12.86 -11.48
C CYS A 126 -15.99 -12.88 -11.07
N GLU A 127 -16.43 -13.95 -10.42
CA GLU A 127 -17.83 -14.15 -10.02
C GLU A 127 -18.35 -12.94 -9.22
N ALA A 128 -17.57 -12.45 -8.26
CA ALA A 128 -17.95 -11.29 -7.43
C ALA A 128 -18.16 -10.00 -8.23
N ALA A 129 -17.33 -9.72 -9.25
CA ALA A 129 -17.51 -8.54 -10.11
C ALA A 129 -18.73 -8.65 -11.02
N ARG A 130 -19.05 -9.87 -11.48
CA ARG A 130 -20.22 -10.13 -12.32
C ARG A 130 -21.53 -9.93 -11.55
N HIS A 131 -21.59 -10.31 -10.28
CA HIS A 131 -22.78 -10.11 -9.45
C HIS A 131 -23.05 -8.62 -9.14
N ASP A 132 -22.01 -7.82 -8.92
CA ASP A 132 -22.12 -6.37 -8.66
C ASP A 132 -22.68 -5.60 -9.88
N ILE A 133 -22.25 -5.97 -11.09
CA ILE A 133 -22.78 -5.38 -12.35
C ILE A 133 -24.27 -5.69 -12.53
N HIS A 134 -24.71 -6.90 -12.17
CA HIS A 134 -26.13 -7.28 -12.26
C HIS A 134 -27.01 -6.49 -11.28
N GLN A 135 -26.52 -6.23 -10.07
CA GLN A 135 -27.27 -5.51 -9.04
C GLN A 135 -27.47 -4.02 -9.38
N LEU A 136 -26.52 -3.40 -10.12
CA LEU A 136 -26.65 -2.03 -10.63
C LEU A 136 -27.66 -1.91 -11.78
N HIS A 137 -27.84 -2.95 -12.60
CA HIS A 137 -28.87 -2.97 -13.64
C HIS A 137 -30.27 -3.17 -13.05
N GLU A 138 -30.44 -4.03 -12.04
CA GLU A 138 -31.73 -4.27 -11.40
C GLU A 138 -32.24 -3.06 -10.60
N ALA A 139 -31.35 -2.25 -10.03
CA ALA A 139 -31.69 -0.97 -9.39
C ALA A 139 -32.21 0.08 -10.39
N PHE A 140 -31.79 0.03 -11.66
CA PHE A 140 -32.20 0.99 -12.70
C PHE A 140 -33.55 0.60 -13.36
N VAL A 141 -33.92 -0.68 -13.37
CA VAL A 141 -35.15 -1.19 -14.01
C VAL A 141 -36.39 -1.08 -13.11
N LEU A 142 -36.24 -0.79 -11.81
CA LEU A 142 -37.36 -0.64 -10.86
C LEU A 142 -37.88 0.80 -10.71
N GLU A 143 -37.37 1.75 -11.49
CA GLU A 143 -37.86 3.15 -11.53
C GLU A 143 -38.64 3.49 -12.82
N GLU A 144 -39.12 2.49 -13.58
CA GLU A 144 -40.00 2.68 -14.75
C GLU A 144 -41.35 1.95 -14.63
#